data_AF-A0A2N3PPB2-F1
#
_entry.id   AF-A0A2N3PPB2-F1
#
_cell.length_a   1.000
_cell.length_b   1.000
_cell.length_c   1.000
_cell.angle_alpha   90.00
_cell.angle_beta   90.00
_cell.angle_gamma   90.00
#
_symmetry.space_group_name_H-M   'P 1'
#
loop_
_entity.id
_entity.type
_entity.pdbx_description
1 polymer ?
#
loop_
_entity_poly.entity_id
_entity_poly.type
_entity_poly.pdbx_seq_one_letter_code
_entity_poly.pdbx_strand_id
1 'polypeptide(L)'
;MSAVTATFPEAVFLRRPDETGYGFFFHGEEDFRHAADSFSKPVLQSFAGEPVPGQPDPQEHLKVAIATFIGQAFDKAVPDEVGAEGISRAIAACIRHAFKGSIPRVVVVEHKKGRISLRPGIEFMRHPGHPLAVVVDADAHGGEARFFSSVEHFRKVGESEPNPRCWLPQIVYRLYDRTPSVIAGRPSVDRTTGKHNVECRGLSFGVKAPLEERPTH
;
A
#
# COMPACT_ATOMS: atom_id res chain seq x y z
N MET A 1 17.90 -9.78 13.55
CA MET A 1 16.45 -10.08 13.55
C MET A 1 16.09 -10.56 12.16
N SER A 2 15.79 -11.85 12.00
CA SER A 2 15.34 -12.40 10.72
C SER A 2 14.02 -11.75 10.31
N ALA A 3 13.88 -11.35 9.04
CA ALA A 3 12.60 -10.92 8.51
C ALA A 3 11.60 -12.06 8.74
N VAL A 4 10.53 -11.79 9.50
CA VAL A 4 9.47 -12.77 9.75
C VAL A 4 8.81 -13.06 8.41
N THR A 5 9.03 -14.26 7.86
CA THR A 5 8.41 -14.74 6.64
C THR A 5 6.97 -15.15 6.92
N ALA A 6 6.04 -14.79 6.04
CA ALA A 6 4.62 -15.11 6.11
C ALA A 6 4.14 -15.75 4.79
N THR A 7 2.96 -16.36 4.82
CA THR A 7 2.32 -16.92 3.61
C THR A 7 1.68 -15.86 2.72
N PHE A 8 1.46 -14.65 3.25
CA PHE A 8 1.00 -13.46 2.54
C PHE A 8 1.58 -12.19 3.19
N PRO A 9 1.66 -11.05 2.47
CA PRO A 9 2.06 -9.78 3.06
C PRO A 9 0.86 -9.15 3.78
N GLU A 10 1.02 -8.71 5.02
CA GLU A 10 -0.02 -7.94 5.74
C GLU A 10 -0.17 -6.52 5.19
N ALA A 11 0.94 -5.94 4.71
CA ALA A 11 0.94 -4.64 4.06
C ALA A 11 1.91 -4.58 2.89
N VAL A 12 1.52 -3.83 1.87
CA VAL A 12 2.37 -3.53 0.72
C VAL A 12 2.35 -2.04 0.44
N PHE A 13 3.52 -1.44 0.33
CA PHE A 13 3.68 -0.01 0.06
C PHE A 13 4.34 0.21 -1.29
N LEU A 14 3.60 0.77 -2.24
CA LEU A 14 4.15 1.28 -3.48
C LEU A 14 4.59 2.72 -3.22
N ARG A 15 5.90 2.95 -3.11
CA ARG A 15 6.49 4.26 -2.79
C ARG A 15 7.11 4.88 -4.03
N ARG A 16 6.53 5.99 -4.50
CA ARG A 16 7.08 6.81 -5.58
C ARG A 16 8.24 7.71 -5.07
N PRO A 17 9.10 8.21 -5.98
CA PRO A 17 10.19 9.11 -5.60
C PRO A 17 9.76 10.42 -4.94
N ASP A 18 8.54 10.89 -5.23
CA ASP A 18 7.95 12.11 -4.66
C ASP A 18 7.29 11.90 -3.28
N GLU A 19 7.58 10.76 -2.63
CA GLU A 19 7.05 10.38 -1.32
C GLU A 19 5.51 10.23 -1.29
N THR A 20 4.89 10.06 -2.46
CA THR A 20 3.50 9.61 -2.61
C THR A 20 3.44 8.15 -3.05
N GLY A 21 2.24 7.60 -3.18
CA GLY A 21 2.01 6.30 -3.80
C GLY A 21 0.79 5.63 -3.23
N TYR A 22 0.90 4.36 -2.86
CA TYR A 22 -0.22 3.57 -2.36
C TYR A 22 0.19 2.68 -1.19
N GLY A 23 -0.76 2.42 -0.30
CA GLY A 23 -0.65 1.41 0.74
C GLY A 23 -1.79 0.43 0.62
N PHE A 24 -1.46 -0.86 0.53
CA PHE A 24 -2.39 -1.98 0.41
C PHE A 24 -2.30 -2.86 1.64
N PHE A 25 -3.44 -3.39 2.08
CA PHE A 25 -3.54 -4.24 3.25
C PHE A 25 -4.23 -5.53 2.86
N PHE A 26 -3.71 -6.66 3.31
CA PHE A 26 -4.34 -7.97 3.11
C PHE A 26 -4.65 -8.58 4.47
N HIS A 27 -5.86 -9.09 4.61
CA HIS A 27 -6.39 -9.56 5.89
C HIS A 27 -6.14 -11.06 6.14
N GLY A 28 -5.71 -11.78 5.10
CA GLY A 28 -5.43 -13.20 5.16
C GLY A 28 -4.86 -13.74 3.86
N GLU A 29 -4.43 -15.00 3.88
CA GLU A 29 -3.88 -15.68 2.70
C GLU A 29 -4.93 -15.80 1.57
N GLU A 30 -6.19 -16.04 1.92
CA GLU A 30 -7.26 -16.16 0.93
C GLU A 30 -7.53 -14.84 0.20
N ASP A 31 -7.57 -13.73 0.94
CA ASP A 31 -7.72 -12.37 0.41
C ASP A 31 -6.56 -12.03 -0.54
N PHE A 32 -5.32 -12.26 -0.11
CA PHE A 32 -4.14 -12.07 -0.95
C PHE A 32 -4.17 -12.94 -2.22
N ARG A 33 -4.53 -14.23 -2.09
CA ARG A 33 -4.64 -15.14 -3.23
C ARG A 33 -5.72 -14.70 -4.19
N HIS A 34 -6.88 -14.28 -3.69
CA HIS A 34 -7.97 -13.77 -4.50
C HIS A 34 -7.54 -12.52 -5.27
N ALA A 35 -6.90 -11.55 -4.61
CA ALA A 35 -6.39 -10.35 -5.26
C ALA A 35 -5.40 -10.70 -6.38
N ALA A 36 -4.44 -11.60 -6.12
CA ALA A 36 -3.46 -12.03 -7.12
C ALA A 36 -4.10 -12.78 -8.30
N ASP A 37 -5.09 -13.63 -8.03
CA ASP A 37 -5.82 -14.39 -9.05
C ASP A 37 -6.72 -13.52 -9.91
N SER A 38 -7.37 -12.51 -9.32
CA SER A 38 -8.23 -11.56 -10.03
C SER A 38 -7.46 -10.73 -11.06
N PHE A 39 -6.13 -10.61 -10.92
CA PHE A 39 -5.26 -10.08 -11.98
C PHE A 39 -4.73 -11.18 -12.91
N SER A 40 -4.21 -12.28 -12.34
CA SER A 40 -3.46 -13.28 -13.12
C SER A 40 -4.35 -14.14 -14.00
N LYS A 41 -5.52 -14.57 -13.52
CA LYS A 41 -6.38 -15.54 -14.23
C LYS A 41 -6.93 -14.98 -15.54
N PRO A 42 -7.47 -13.75 -15.62
CA PRO A 42 -7.95 -13.21 -16.90
C PRO A 42 -6.84 -13.15 -17.95
N VAL A 43 -5.63 -12.74 -17.54
CA VAL A 43 -4.46 -12.68 -18.43
C VAL A 43 -4.04 -14.06 -18.92
N LEU A 44 -4.06 -15.09 -18.06
CA LEU A 44 -3.70 -16.45 -18.48
C LEU A 44 -4.80 -17.13 -19.29
N GLN A 45 -6.08 -16.83 -19.01
CA GLN A 45 -7.23 -17.37 -19.73
C GLN A 45 -7.27 -16.87 -21.18
N SER A 46 -6.74 -15.69 -21.49
CA SER A 46 -6.64 -15.23 -22.88
C SER A 46 -5.64 -16.04 -23.73
N PHE A 47 -4.88 -16.95 -23.10
CA PHE A 47 -3.96 -17.89 -23.76
C PHE A 47 -4.46 -19.34 -23.68
N ALA A 48 -5.68 -19.57 -23.17
CA ALA A 48 -6.26 -20.91 -23.12
C ALA A 48 -6.67 -21.38 -24.52
N GLY A 49 -6.29 -22.60 -24.89
CA GLY A 49 -6.60 -23.20 -26.19
C GLY A 49 -5.37 -23.82 -26.86
N GLU A 50 -5.46 -24.07 -28.17
CA GLU A 50 -4.31 -24.52 -28.95
C GLU A 50 -3.27 -23.38 -29.08
N PRO A 51 -1.98 -23.63 -28.80
CA PRO A 51 -0.94 -22.63 -28.95
C PRO A 51 -0.87 -22.11 -30.38
N VAL A 52 -1.01 -20.79 -30.56
CA VAL A 52 -0.89 -20.17 -31.88
C VAL A 52 0.60 -19.96 -32.20
N PRO A 53 1.10 -20.32 -33.40
CA PRO A 53 2.49 -20.06 -33.77
C PRO A 53 2.86 -18.58 -33.60
N GLY A 54 3.95 -18.30 -32.86
CA GLY A 54 4.43 -16.94 -32.59
C GLY A 54 3.78 -16.25 -31.37
N GLN A 55 2.84 -16.90 -30.69
CA GLN A 55 2.28 -16.40 -29.44
C GLN A 55 3.36 -16.38 -28.34
N PRO A 56 3.47 -15.30 -27.53
CA PRO A 56 4.43 -15.25 -26.44
C PRO A 56 4.06 -16.27 -25.35
N ASP A 57 5.06 -16.71 -24.60
CA ASP A 57 4.85 -17.55 -23.42
C ASP A 57 3.85 -16.85 -22.45
N PRO A 58 2.78 -17.52 -22.00
CA PRO A 58 1.77 -16.90 -21.13
C PRO A 58 2.32 -16.35 -19.82
N GLN A 59 3.35 -16.98 -19.24
CA GLN A 59 3.96 -16.51 -18.00
C GLN A 59 4.83 -15.28 -18.24
N GLU A 60 5.59 -15.25 -19.34
CA GLU A 60 6.31 -14.03 -19.75
C GLU A 60 5.34 -12.88 -20.05
N HIS A 61 4.20 -13.16 -20.71
CA HIS A 61 3.18 -12.15 -20.95
C HIS A 61 2.58 -11.62 -19.65
N LEU A 62 2.27 -12.49 -18.68
CA LEU A 62 1.80 -12.09 -17.35
C LEU A 62 2.83 -11.20 -16.63
N LYS A 63 4.13 -11.53 -16.68
CA LYS A 63 5.18 -10.69 -16.09
C LYS A 63 5.22 -9.29 -16.71
N VAL A 64 5.11 -9.21 -18.04
CA VAL A 64 5.06 -7.92 -18.76
C VAL A 64 3.81 -7.14 -18.38
N ALA A 65 2.63 -7.78 -18.35
CA ALA A 65 1.38 -7.13 -17.94
C ALA A 65 1.47 -6.56 -16.51
N ILE A 66 2.00 -7.34 -15.55
CA ILE A 66 2.25 -6.89 -14.18
C ILE A 66 3.19 -5.67 -14.17
N ALA A 67 4.33 -5.76 -14.87
CA ALA A 67 5.33 -4.70 -14.87
C ALA A 67 4.80 -3.40 -15.50
N THR A 68 4.07 -3.51 -16.61
CA THR A 68 3.42 -2.36 -17.27
C THR A 68 2.40 -1.71 -16.36
N PHE A 69 1.53 -2.50 -15.73
CA PHE A 69 0.47 -1.97 -14.88
C PHE A 69 1.02 -1.27 -13.62
N ILE A 70 2.01 -1.88 -12.96
CA ILE A 70 2.69 -1.25 -11.82
C ILE A 70 3.47 0.00 -12.28
N GLY A 71 4.06 -0.03 -13.49
CA GLY A 71 4.69 1.15 -14.11
C GLY A 71 3.74 2.32 -14.25
N GLN A 72 2.54 2.08 -14.79
CA GLN A 72 1.47 3.11 -14.87
C GLN A 72 1.11 3.66 -13.50
N ALA A 73 1.10 2.82 -12.45
CA ALA A 73 0.87 3.28 -11.08
C ALA A 73 2.00 4.21 -10.59
N PHE A 74 3.26 3.98 -10.96
CA PHE A 74 4.35 4.93 -10.69
C PHE A 74 4.18 6.25 -11.45
N ASP A 75 3.77 6.17 -12.71
CA ASP A 75 3.63 7.31 -13.63
C ASP A 75 2.33 8.12 -13.42
N LYS A 76 1.48 7.72 -12.47
CA LYS A 76 0.14 8.32 -12.24
C LYS A 76 -0.74 8.26 -13.49
N ALA A 77 -0.60 7.19 -14.27
CA ALA A 77 -1.27 6.98 -15.55
C ALA A 77 -2.30 5.82 -15.48
N VAL A 78 -2.67 5.38 -14.28
CA VAL A 78 -3.72 4.37 -14.09
C VAL A 78 -5.07 5.03 -14.31
N PRO A 79 -5.97 4.45 -15.12
CA PRO A 79 -7.32 4.99 -15.30
C PRO A 79 -8.11 5.04 -13.99
N ASP A 80 -8.90 6.09 -13.80
CA ASP A 80 -9.65 6.33 -12.56
C ASP A 80 -10.61 5.17 -12.23
N GLU A 81 -11.20 4.55 -13.25
CA GLU A 81 -12.11 3.40 -13.11
C GLU A 81 -11.45 2.15 -12.52
N VAL A 82 -10.12 2.06 -12.57
CA VAL A 82 -9.37 0.94 -11.99
C VAL A 82 -9.06 1.20 -10.51
N GLY A 83 -8.74 2.45 -10.18
CA GLY A 83 -8.47 2.91 -8.83
C GLY A 83 -7.35 2.14 -8.10
N ALA A 84 -7.29 2.33 -6.78
CA ALA A 84 -6.30 1.67 -5.92
C ALA A 84 -6.49 0.13 -5.88
N GLU A 85 -7.71 -0.35 -6.06
CA GLU A 85 -8.04 -1.77 -6.01
C GLU A 85 -7.38 -2.57 -7.15
N GLY A 86 -7.45 -2.09 -8.39
CA GLY A 86 -6.78 -2.78 -9.50
C GLY A 86 -5.26 -2.78 -9.37
N ILE A 87 -4.68 -1.70 -8.82
CA ILE A 87 -3.24 -1.65 -8.50
C ILE A 87 -2.89 -2.69 -7.43
N SER A 88 -3.72 -2.82 -6.38
CA SER A 88 -3.55 -3.82 -5.33
C SER A 88 -3.51 -5.25 -5.89
N ARG A 89 -4.40 -5.58 -6.84
CA ARG A 89 -4.45 -6.89 -7.52
C ARG A 89 -3.20 -7.18 -8.34
N ALA A 90 -2.73 -6.21 -9.13
CA ALA A 90 -1.49 -6.34 -9.90
C ALA A 90 -0.26 -6.53 -8.99
N ILE A 91 -0.21 -5.78 -7.89
CA ILE A 91 0.84 -5.89 -6.87
C ILE A 91 0.81 -7.25 -6.18
N ALA A 92 -0.37 -7.77 -5.83
CA ALA A 92 -0.50 -9.10 -5.24
C ALA A 92 0.03 -10.19 -6.17
N ALA A 93 -0.30 -10.11 -7.47
CA ALA A 93 0.24 -11.01 -8.48
C ALA A 93 1.77 -10.90 -8.60
N CYS A 94 2.31 -9.68 -8.58
CA CYS A 94 3.76 -9.41 -8.60
C CYS A 94 4.49 -10.06 -7.42
N ILE A 95 3.99 -9.85 -6.20
CA ILE A 95 4.59 -10.41 -4.97
C ILE A 95 4.56 -11.93 -4.99
N ARG A 96 3.41 -12.52 -5.35
CA ARG A 96 3.27 -13.97 -5.44
C ARG A 96 4.29 -14.58 -6.40
N HIS A 97 4.49 -13.93 -7.55
CA HIS A 97 5.47 -14.36 -8.54
C HIS A 97 6.92 -14.18 -8.04
N ALA A 98 7.23 -13.08 -7.35
CA ALA A 98 8.59 -12.74 -6.92
C ALA A 98 9.10 -13.59 -5.73
N PHE A 99 8.26 -13.85 -4.72
CA PHE A 99 8.71 -14.40 -3.44
C PHE A 99 8.44 -15.90 -3.24
N LYS A 100 7.71 -16.56 -4.16
CA LYS A 100 7.50 -18.02 -4.23
C LYS A 100 7.25 -18.72 -2.87
N GLY A 101 6.52 -18.09 -1.95
CA GLY A 101 6.09 -18.66 -0.66
C GLY A 101 6.84 -18.17 0.60
N SER A 102 7.94 -17.42 0.47
CA SER A 102 8.59 -16.74 1.61
C SER A 102 8.40 -15.24 1.53
N ILE A 103 7.17 -14.78 1.79
CA ILE A 103 6.79 -13.39 1.60
C ILE A 103 7.07 -12.59 2.88
N PRO A 104 7.75 -11.44 2.83
CA PRO A 104 7.87 -10.55 3.98
C PRO A 104 6.49 -10.03 4.42
N ARG A 105 6.23 -9.95 5.73
CA ARG A 105 4.98 -9.38 6.27
C ARG A 105 4.68 -7.97 5.75
N VAL A 106 5.71 -7.16 5.57
CA VAL A 106 5.61 -5.86 4.92
C VAL A 106 6.51 -5.85 3.69
N VAL A 107 5.96 -5.51 2.54
CA VAL A 107 6.71 -5.38 1.28
C VAL A 107 6.69 -3.92 0.84
N VAL A 108 7.85 -3.42 0.42
CA VAL A 108 7.97 -2.11 -0.23
C VAL A 108 8.30 -2.32 -1.70
N VAL A 109 7.49 -1.70 -2.55
CA VAL A 109 7.66 -1.66 -4.00
C VAL A 109 8.15 -0.26 -4.38
N GLU A 110 9.33 -0.21 -4.97
CA GLU A 110 10.02 1.02 -5.38
C GLU A 110 10.37 0.97 -6.86
N HIS A 111 10.44 2.14 -7.50
CA HIS A 111 11.03 2.26 -8.83
C HIS A 111 12.47 2.76 -8.69
N LYS A 112 13.44 1.91 -9.01
CA LYS A 112 14.87 2.22 -8.95
C LYS A 112 15.51 1.99 -10.30
N LYS A 113 16.16 3.02 -10.85
CA LYS A 113 16.91 2.94 -12.11
C LYS A 113 16.08 2.38 -13.27
N GLY A 114 14.82 2.81 -13.40
CA GLY A 114 13.94 2.33 -14.47
C GLY A 114 13.33 0.95 -14.25
N ARG A 115 13.52 0.33 -13.07
CA ARG A 115 13.01 -1.02 -12.77
C ARG A 115 12.21 -1.03 -11.48
N ILE A 116 11.16 -1.85 -11.46
CA ILE A 116 10.40 -2.16 -10.25
C ILE A 116 11.26 -3.07 -9.35
N SER A 117 11.40 -2.70 -8.10
CA SER A 117 12.13 -3.43 -7.07
C SER A 117 11.22 -3.73 -5.90
N LEU A 118 11.22 -4.97 -5.43
CA LEU A 118 10.49 -5.40 -4.25
C LEU A 118 11.49 -5.69 -3.13
N ARG A 119 11.23 -5.19 -1.92
CA ARG A 119 12.08 -5.45 -0.75
C ARG A 119 11.25 -5.60 0.53
N PRO A 120 11.79 -6.26 1.56
CA PRO A 120 11.20 -6.22 2.90
C PRO A 120 11.12 -4.77 3.43
N GLY A 121 9.98 -4.43 4.02
CA GLY A 121 9.70 -3.15 4.69
C GLY A 121 9.98 -3.19 6.19
N ILE A 122 11.20 -3.58 6.58
CA ILE A 122 11.58 -3.79 7.99
C ILE A 122 11.45 -2.49 8.81
N GLU A 123 11.62 -1.33 8.19
CA GLU A 123 11.44 -0.02 8.83
C GLU A 123 10.04 0.15 9.43
N PHE A 124 9.01 -0.39 8.78
CA PHE A 124 7.63 -0.33 9.27
C PHE A 124 7.40 -1.19 10.50
N MET A 125 8.32 -2.10 10.85
CA MET A 125 8.24 -2.93 12.04
C MET A 125 8.91 -2.29 13.28
N ARG A 126 9.58 -1.14 13.13
CA ARG A 126 10.41 -0.52 14.19
C ARG A 126 9.74 0.62 14.96
N HIS A 127 8.56 1.06 14.55
CA HIS A 127 7.74 2.08 15.23
C HIS A 127 8.53 3.31 15.74
N PRO A 128 9.04 4.17 14.85
CA PRO A 128 9.94 5.28 15.21
C PRO A 128 9.27 6.44 15.98
N GLY A 129 8.07 6.23 16.52
CA GLY A 129 7.28 7.26 17.22
C GLY A 129 6.53 8.24 16.31
N HIS A 130 6.64 8.07 14.99
CA HIS A 130 5.90 8.85 13.99
C HIS A 130 5.52 7.93 12.82
N PRO A 131 4.53 8.30 11.98
CA PRO A 131 4.13 7.44 10.88
C PRO A 131 5.17 7.51 9.77
N LEU A 132 5.58 6.35 9.26
CA LEU A 132 6.36 6.21 8.04
C LEU A 132 5.48 6.19 6.79
N ALA A 133 4.22 5.77 6.95
CA ALA A 133 3.18 5.87 5.93
C ALA A 133 1.85 6.30 6.54
N VAL A 134 1.16 7.21 5.85
CA VAL A 134 -0.23 7.56 6.12
C VAL A 134 -1.04 7.26 4.86
N VAL A 135 -1.99 6.34 4.96
CA VAL A 135 -2.82 5.88 3.85
C VAL A 135 -4.22 6.47 3.98
N VAL A 136 -4.66 7.21 2.98
CA VAL A 136 -5.99 7.81 2.88
C VAL A 136 -6.90 6.95 2.02
N ASP A 137 -8.20 7.02 2.29
CA ASP A 137 -9.24 6.25 1.60
C ASP A 137 -8.92 4.74 1.61
N ALA A 138 -8.34 4.30 2.73
CA ALA A 138 -7.97 2.92 2.93
C ALA A 138 -9.22 2.06 3.17
N ASP A 139 -9.79 1.55 2.09
CA ASP A 139 -10.84 0.54 2.14
C ASP A 139 -10.25 -0.83 2.54
N ALA A 140 -10.96 -1.93 2.29
CA ALA A 140 -10.48 -3.29 2.59
C ALA A 140 -9.13 -3.59 1.90
N HIS A 141 -8.85 -3.01 0.74
CA HIS A 141 -7.70 -3.39 -0.10
C HIS A 141 -6.60 -2.32 -0.23
N GLY A 142 -6.76 -1.14 0.39
CA GLY A 142 -5.77 -0.06 0.38
C GLY A 142 -6.27 1.28 -0.15
N GLY A 143 -5.35 2.23 -0.33
CA GLY A 143 -5.64 3.59 -0.78
C GLY A 143 -4.37 4.39 -1.11
N GLU A 144 -4.52 5.67 -1.42
CA GLU A 144 -3.38 6.56 -1.66
C GLU A 144 -2.56 6.74 -0.38
N ALA A 145 -1.24 6.86 -0.52
CA ALA A 145 -0.34 6.96 0.61
C ALA A 145 0.62 8.15 0.50
N ARG A 146 0.90 8.74 1.66
CA ARG A 146 2.02 9.64 1.90
C ARG A 146 3.07 8.93 2.74
N PHE A 147 4.32 9.07 2.34
CA PHE A 147 5.46 8.47 3.01
C PHE A 147 6.31 9.53 3.70
N PHE A 148 6.83 9.22 4.88
CA PHE A 148 7.66 10.13 5.66
C PHE A 148 9.00 9.48 5.94
N SER A 149 10.05 10.20 5.58
CA SER A 149 11.44 9.79 5.75
C SER A 149 12.02 10.21 7.11
N SER A 150 11.39 11.19 7.79
CA SER A 150 11.78 11.63 9.13
C SER A 150 10.60 12.27 9.89
N VAL A 151 10.78 12.44 11.20
CA VAL A 151 9.84 13.16 12.07
C VAL A 151 9.71 14.63 11.67
N GLU A 152 10.80 15.26 11.21
CA GLU A 152 10.79 16.65 10.74
C GLU A 152 9.96 16.81 9.48
N HIS A 153 10.04 15.85 8.55
CA HIS A 153 9.20 15.86 7.36
C HIS A 153 7.73 15.71 7.75
N PHE A 154 7.40 14.75 8.62
CA PHE A 154 6.04 14.57 9.12
C PHE A 154 5.49 15.84 9.80
N ARG A 155 6.29 16.44 10.69
CA ARG A 155 5.97 17.72 11.35
C ARG A 155 5.68 18.83 10.34
N LYS A 156 6.56 19.02 9.35
CA LYS A 156 6.40 20.06 8.33
C LYS A 156 5.07 19.94 7.57
N VAL A 157 4.65 18.71 7.26
CA VAL A 157 3.35 18.46 6.62
C VAL A 157 2.19 18.70 7.61
N GLY A 158 2.36 18.29 8.87
CA GLY A 158 1.35 18.47 9.90
C GLY A 158 1.07 19.93 10.28
N GLU A 159 2.10 20.77 10.22
CA GLU A 159 2.06 22.21 10.52
C GLU A 159 1.68 23.07 9.30
N SER A 160 1.63 22.51 8.10
CA SER A 160 1.29 23.27 6.89
C SER A 160 -0.19 23.66 6.86
N GLU A 161 -0.53 24.58 5.94
CA GLU A 161 -1.92 24.91 5.65
C GLU A 161 -2.73 23.66 5.24
N PRO A 162 -4.02 23.56 5.64
CA PRO A 162 -4.88 22.44 5.29
C PRO A 162 -4.98 22.22 3.78
N ASN A 163 -4.84 20.97 3.35
CA ASN A 163 -4.87 20.59 1.94
C ASN A 163 -5.59 19.24 1.77
N PRO A 164 -6.48 19.09 0.77
CA PRO A 164 -7.18 17.83 0.49
C PRO A 164 -6.29 16.60 0.29
N ARG A 165 -5.00 16.77 -0.07
CA ARG A 165 -4.04 15.66 -0.25
C ARG A 165 -3.25 15.31 1.01
N CYS A 166 -3.41 16.07 2.09
CA CYS A 166 -2.63 15.95 3.32
C CYS A 166 -3.50 16.00 4.60
N TRP A 167 -4.82 15.98 4.47
CA TRP A 167 -5.75 16.16 5.59
C TRP A 167 -5.48 15.13 6.72
N LEU A 168 -5.28 13.86 6.38
CA LEU A 168 -5.07 12.81 7.38
C LEU A 168 -3.71 12.94 8.08
N PRO A 169 -2.57 13.09 7.39
CA PRO A 169 -1.30 13.42 8.05
C PRO A 169 -1.40 14.62 9.00
N GLN A 170 -2.14 15.66 8.61
CA GLN A 170 -2.34 16.86 9.42
C GLN A 170 -3.16 16.60 10.69
N ILE A 171 -4.25 15.84 10.58
CA ILE A 171 -5.05 15.42 11.74
C ILE A 171 -4.19 14.58 12.69
N VAL A 172 -3.48 13.58 12.16
CA VAL A 172 -2.64 12.67 12.96
C VAL A 172 -1.57 13.45 13.71
N TYR A 173 -0.89 14.39 13.05
CA TYR A 173 0.13 15.22 13.69
C TYR A 173 -0.43 16.06 14.85
N ARG A 174 -1.61 16.65 14.66
CA ARG A 174 -2.24 17.52 15.66
C ARG A 174 -2.77 16.74 16.87
N LEU A 175 -3.24 15.52 16.65
CA LEU A 175 -3.84 14.71 17.72
C LEU A 175 -2.83 13.88 18.51
N TYR A 176 -1.78 13.36 17.86
CA TYR A 176 -0.92 12.35 18.48
C TYR A 176 0.53 12.81 18.61
N ASP A 177 1.11 12.57 19.79
CA ASP A 177 2.52 12.78 20.07
C ASP A 177 3.36 11.60 19.55
N ARG A 178 2.86 10.38 19.77
CA ARG A 178 3.47 9.16 19.25
C ARG A 178 2.44 8.32 18.50
N THR A 179 2.86 7.76 17.37
CA THR A 179 1.99 6.93 16.53
C THR A 179 2.66 5.62 16.14
N PRO A 180 1.87 4.64 15.69
CA PRO A 180 2.37 3.53 14.89
C PRO A 180 3.08 4.02 13.62
N SER A 181 3.87 3.14 13.02
CA SER A 181 4.62 3.39 11.78
C SER A 181 3.71 3.50 10.56
N VAL A 182 2.48 3.01 10.65
CA VAL A 182 1.48 3.12 9.60
C VAL A 182 0.16 3.55 10.22
N ILE A 183 -0.39 4.63 9.68
CA ILE A 183 -1.75 5.06 9.96
C ILE A 183 -2.55 4.94 8.67
N ALA A 184 -3.77 4.44 8.76
CA ALA A 184 -4.72 4.43 7.67
C ALA A 184 -6.01 5.11 8.13
N GLY A 185 -6.67 5.84 7.24
CA GLY A 185 -7.93 6.48 7.58
C GLY A 185 -8.84 6.69 6.38
N ARG A 186 -10.13 6.80 6.66
CA ARG A 186 -11.19 6.96 5.66
C ARG A 186 -12.17 8.03 6.13
N PRO A 187 -12.56 8.99 5.27
CA PRO A 187 -13.68 9.87 5.56
C PRO A 187 -14.98 9.06 5.53
N SER A 188 -15.80 9.22 6.56
CA SER A 188 -17.15 8.66 6.61
C SER A 188 -18.17 9.78 6.85
N VAL A 189 -19.40 9.57 6.40
CA VAL A 189 -20.51 10.50 6.65
C VAL A 189 -21.53 9.76 7.48
N ASP A 190 -21.82 10.30 8.66
CA ASP A 190 -22.91 9.81 9.49
C ASP A 190 -24.23 10.05 8.75
N ARG A 191 -24.91 8.97 8.38
CA ARG A 191 -26.18 9.03 7.64
C ARG A 191 -27.33 9.65 8.44
N THR A 192 -27.24 9.65 9.77
CA THR A 192 -28.29 10.16 10.66
C THR A 192 -28.11 11.64 10.98
N THR A 193 -26.87 12.10 11.16
CA THR A 193 -26.56 13.49 11.54
C THR A 193 -26.04 14.34 10.37
N GLY A 194 -25.67 13.73 9.25
CA GLY A 194 -25.02 14.39 8.12
C GLY A 194 -23.59 14.86 8.40
N LYS A 195 -23.04 14.55 9.58
CA LYS A 195 -21.70 14.99 9.98
C LYS A 195 -20.61 14.19 9.27
N HIS A 196 -19.56 14.89 8.85
CA HIS A 196 -18.33 14.28 8.35
C HIS A 196 -17.49 13.80 9.53
N ASN A 197 -17.13 12.53 9.49
CA ASN A 197 -16.24 11.87 10.43
C ASN A 197 -15.03 11.32 9.70
N VAL A 198 -14.01 10.98 10.48
CA VAL A 198 -12.85 10.23 9.99
C VAL A 198 -12.66 9.02 10.87
N GLU A 199 -12.65 7.85 10.26
CA GLU A 199 -12.23 6.62 10.92
C GLU A 199 -10.73 6.44 10.70
N CYS A 200 -9.97 6.29 11.79
CA CYS A 200 -8.52 6.07 11.75
C CYS A 200 -8.16 4.73 12.39
N ARG A 201 -7.22 4.02 11.78
CA ARG A 201 -6.61 2.81 12.32
C ARG A 201 -5.08 2.94 12.31
N GLY A 202 -4.48 2.65 13.45
CA GLY A 202 -3.04 2.46 13.56
C GLY A 202 -2.69 0.99 13.34
N LEU A 203 -1.70 0.70 12.49
CA LEU A 203 -1.32 -0.66 12.14
C LEU A 203 0.01 -1.04 12.80
N SER A 204 0.07 -2.27 13.28
CA SER A 204 1.24 -2.83 13.96
C SER A 204 1.56 -4.20 13.39
N PHE A 205 2.86 -4.50 13.22
CA PHE A 205 3.31 -5.71 12.51
C PHE A 205 4.10 -6.61 13.47
N GLY A 206 3.39 -7.20 14.43
CA GLY A 206 3.95 -8.19 15.37
C GLY A 206 4.67 -7.61 16.60
N VAL A 207 4.66 -6.29 16.76
CA VAL A 207 5.15 -5.59 17.96
C VAL A 207 4.11 -4.57 18.35
N LYS A 208 3.91 -4.34 19.66
CA LYS A 208 3.01 -3.30 20.14
C LYS A 208 3.50 -1.94 19.64
N ALA A 209 2.63 -1.22 18.94
CA ALA A 209 2.91 0.12 18.46
C ALA A 209 2.37 1.17 19.44
N PRO A 210 3.12 2.24 19.74
CA PRO A 210 2.64 3.31 20.60
C PRO A 210 1.60 4.16 19.86
N LEU A 211 0.49 4.49 20.52
CA LEU A 211 -0.44 5.53 20.11
C LEU A 211 -0.73 6.38 21.33
N GLU A 212 -0.17 7.58 21.37
CA GLU A 212 -0.21 8.48 22.53
C GLU A 212 -0.69 9.84 22.05
N GLU A 213 -1.80 10.31 22.62
CA GLU A 213 -2.37 11.62 22.30
C GLU A 213 -1.47 12.75 22.79
N ARG A 214 -1.47 13.87 22.07
CA ARG A 214 -0.83 15.09 22.57
C ARG A 214 -1.60 15.60 23.79
N PRO A 215 -0.92 16.14 24.81
CA PRO A 215 -1.60 16.81 25.90
C PRO A 215 -2.50 17.91 25.35
N THR A 216 -3.79 17.85 25.69
CA THR A 216 -4.72 18.95 25.43
C THR A 216 -4.32 20.12 26.33
N HIS A 217 -3.86 21.21 25.72
CA HIS A 217 -3.62 22.49 26.41
C HIS A 217 -4.92 23.26 26.63
#